data_AF-A0A2H6FHT4-F1
#
_entry.id   AF-A0A2H6FHT4-F1
#
_cell.length_a   1.000
_cell.length_b   1.000
_cell.length_c   1.000
_cell.angle_alpha   90.00
_cell.angle_beta   90.00
_cell.angle_gamma   90.00
#
_symmetry.space_group_name_H-M   'P 1'
#
loop_
_entity.id
_entity.type
_entity.pdbx_description
1 polymer ?
#
loop_
_entity_poly.entity_id
_entity_poly.type
_entity_poly.pdbx_seq_one_letter_code
_entity_poly.pdbx_strand_id
1 'polypeptide(L)'
;MRKIKLTLFPLLFSALILINLHSAYAWHDETHLAVAKAAGYHKWYNAAGADIAKLKAGRVEMNNHFFDNPEGISVTPDMVLKQTDRYNKREDREGHLYGAIIASIRNYLTTSHKGKYAEYHLAYCAHYVGDLSQPLHNMPYDDFNKMHHSGFDGTVEDEALRNISHIRRYMYPIKLDAQTFEKDLAGEIARIANVSRQLGKKLRRENRILTREEAYRQLGHSASLLKAILGYLEKVKHPHQ
;
A
#
# COMPACT_ATOMS: atom_id res chain seq x y z
N MET A 1 14.94 54.73 50.80
CA MET A 1 14.87 54.68 49.31
C MET A 1 15.97 53.73 48.86
N ARG A 2 15.83 52.70 48.02
CA ARG A 2 14.77 52.15 47.16
C ARG A 2 15.09 50.65 47.03
N LYS A 3 14.11 49.76 47.25
CA LYS A 3 14.22 48.32 46.94
C LYS A 3 14.15 48.16 45.42
N ILE A 4 15.17 47.59 44.78
CA ILE A 4 15.11 47.19 43.37
C ILE A 4 14.65 45.74 43.32
N LYS A 5 13.54 45.52 42.61
CA LYS A 5 12.78 44.28 42.50
C LYS A 5 13.49 43.31 41.55
N LEU A 6 13.68 42.06 41.98
CA LEU A 6 13.68 40.92 41.06
C LEU A 6 12.31 40.87 40.37
N THR A 7 12.27 40.89 39.04
CA THR A 7 11.19 40.25 38.25
C THR A 7 11.48 40.40 36.76
N LEU A 8 11.13 39.35 36.00
CA LEU A 8 11.12 39.24 34.54
C LEU A 8 12.44 38.87 33.85
N PHE A 9 12.89 37.63 34.05
CA PHE A 9 13.59 36.91 32.98
C PHE A 9 13.37 35.38 33.08
N PRO A 10 12.10 34.91 33.08
CA PRO A 10 11.82 33.66 32.38
C PRO A 10 10.47 33.75 31.67
N LEU A 11 10.36 34.63 30.67
CA LEU A 11 9.15 34.68 29.81
C LEU A 11 9.47 34.54 28.33
N LEU A 12 10.76 34.48 27.96
CA LEU A 12 11.17 34.26 26.57
C LEU A 12 11.41 32.78 26.22
N PHE A 13 11.41 31.86 27.20
CA PHE A 13 11.65 30.43 26.94
C PHE A 13 10.35 29.62 26.76
N SER A 14 9.20 30.21 27.09
CA SER A 14 7.90 29.52 27.08
C SER A 14 7.13 29.67 25.77
N ALA A 15 7.60 30.53 24.85
CA ALA A 15 6.86 30.89 23.64
C ALA A 15 7.31 30.16 22.36
N LEU A 16 8.29 29.24 22.45
CA LEU A 16 8.87 28.56 21.28
C LEU A 16 8.68 27.03 21.25
N ILE A 17 7.66 26.52 21.95
CA ILE A 17 7.25 25.11 21.86
C ILE A 17 5.73 25.04 21.60
N LEU A 18 5.30 25.71 20.55
CA LEU A 18 4.05 25.38 19.84
C LEU A 18 4.41 24.83 18.47
N ILE A 19 5.34 23.88 18.43
CA ILE A 19 5.46 23.01 17.27
C ILE A 19 4.27 22.10 17.39
N ASN A 20 3.25 22.35 16.55
CA ASN A 20 2.12 21.45 16.40
C ASN A 20 2.64 20.04 16.18
N LEU A 21 2.54 19.19 17.20
CA LEU A 21 2.53 17.74 17.07
C LEU A 21 1.21 17.39 16.37
N HIS A 22 1.10 17.71 15.08
CA HIS A 22 0.18 16.97 14.23
C HIS A 22 0.73 15.56 14.24
N SER A 23 0.05 14.66 14.95
CA SER A 23 0.31 13.23 14.83
C SER A 23 0.20 12.89 13.35
N ALA A 24 1.31 12.54 12.72
CA ALA A 24 1.30 11.98 11.39
C ALA A 24 0.69 10.58 11.54
N TYR A 25 -0.61 10.45 11.23
CA TYR A 25 -1.32 9.17 11.33
C TYR A 25 -1.09 8.40 10.05
N ALA A 26 -0.45 7.23 10.12
CA ALA A 26 0.20 6.55 8.99
C ALA A 26 -0.72 5.65 8.10
N TRP A 27 -0.29 5.05 6.96
CA TRP A 27 -0.96 4.34 5.83
C TRP A 27 -1.27 2.99 6.44
N HIS A 28 -2.18 3.13 7.36
CA HIS A 28 -2.73 2.13 8.21
C HIS A 28 -4.05 1.78 7.54
N ASP A 29 -4.90 1.13 8.30
CA ASP A 29 -6.13 0.53 7.82
C ASP A 29 -6.95 1.45 6.89
N GLU A 30 -7.18 2.73 7.21
CA GLU A 30 -8.02 3.65 6.42
C GLU A 30 -7.54 3.84 4.98
N THR A 31 -6.24 3.91 4.72
CA THR A 31 -5.73 4.00 3.34
C THR A 31 -6.06 2.75 2.50
N HIS A 32 -5.85 1.54 3.01
CA HIS A 32 -6.23 0.30 2.30
C HIS A 32 -7.74 0.18 2.13
N LEU A 33 -8.49 0.52 3.17
CA LEU A 33 -9.94 0.61 3.14
C LEU A 33 -10.41 1.60 2.06
N ALA A 34 -9.74 2.75 1.94
CA ALA A 34 -10.09 3.80 0.99
C ALA A 34 -9.76 3.40 -0.45
N VAL A 35 -8.61 2.75 -0.68
CA VAL A 35 -8.26 2.15 -1.98
C VAL A 35 -9.32 1.13 -2.41
N ALA A 36 -9.68 0.21 -1.51
CA ALA A 36 -10.68 -0.81 -1.77
C ALA A 36 -12.06 -0.20 -2.08
N LYS A 37 -12.47 0.80 -1.30
CA LYS A 37 -13.74 1.52 -1.48
C LYS A 37 -13.75 2.35 -2.78
N ALA A 38 -12.63 2.98 -3.13
CA ALA A 38 -12.49 3.72 -4.38
C ALA A 38 -12.61 2.80 -5.61
N ALA A 39 -11.99 1.61 -5.54
CA ALA A 39 -12.03 0.58 -6.57
C ALA A 39 -13.40 -0.08 -6.76
N GLY A 40 -14.29 0.02 -5.76
CA GLY A 40 -15.62 -0.60 -5.78
C GLY A 40 -15.68 -1.98 -5.13
N TYR A 41 -14.67 -2.36 -4.32
CA TYR A 41 -14.74 -3.63 -3.60
C TYR A 41 -15.85 -3.60 -2.55
N HIS A 42 -16.87 -4.44 -2.71
CA HIS A 42 -18.06 -4.44 -1.85
C HIS A 42 -17.75 -4.71 -0.36
N LYS A 43 -16.69 -5.48 -0.07
CA LYS A 43 -16.18 -5.76 1.28
C LYS A 43 -14.93 -4.96 1.59
N TRP A 44 -14.88 -3.70 1.14
CA TRP A 44 -13.74 -2.81 1.36
C TRP A 44 -13.28 -2.76 2.81
N TYR A 45 -14.20 -2.87 3.79
CA TYR A 45 -13.92 -2.92 5.23
C TYR A 45 -13.01 -4.08 5.67
N ASN A 46 -12.83 -5.11 4.85
CA ASN A 46 -11.91 -6.22 5.12
C ASN A 46 -10.48 -5.94 4.62
N ALA A 47 -10.22 -4.83 3.92
CA ALA A 47 -8.91 -4.56 3.32
C ALA A 47 -7.80 -4.30 4.36
N ALA A 48 -8.13 -4.07 5.63
CA ALA A 48 -7.18 -4.04 6.74
C ALA A 48 -6.85 -5.44 7.31
N GLY A 49 -7.53 -6.48 6.85
CA GLY A 49 -7.46 -7.83 7.45
C GLY A 49 -6.08 -8.48 7.41
N ALA A 50 -5.27 -8.16 6.40
CA ALA A 50 -3.90 -8.66 6.28
C ALA A 50 -3.02 -8.17 7.44
N ASP A 51 -3.07 -6.87 7.75
CA ASP A 51 -2.32 -6.29 8.86
C ASP A 51 -2.77 -6.82 10.23
N ILE A 52 -4.07 -7.07 10.40
CA ILE A 52 -4.58 -7.74 11.60
C ILE A 52 -4.03 -9.18 11.68
N ALA A 53 -4.05 -9.92 10.59
CA ALA A 53 -3.53 -11.28 10.53
C ALA A 53 -2.02 -11.34 10.81
N LYS A 54 -1.27 -10.33 10.34
CA LYS A 54 0.18 -10.18 10.58
C LYS A 54 0.55 -10.21 12.06
N LEU A 55 -0.27 -9.62 12.93
CA LEU A 55 -0.07 -9.65 14.39
C LEU A 55 -0.05 -11.07 14.97
N LYS A 56 -0.71 -12.03 14.32
CA LYS A 56 -0.79 -13.43 14.78
C LYS A 56 0.13 -14.36 13.97
N ALA A 57 0.15 -14.20 12.65
CA ALA A 57 0.90 -15.06 11.74
C ALA A 57 2.40 -14.70 11.68
N GLY A 58 2.78 -13.52 12.16
CA GLY A 58 4.17 -13.04 12.16
C GLY A 58 4.74 -13.01 10.75
N ARG A 59 5.94 -13.56 10.57
CA ARG A 59 6.67 -13.55 9.29
C ARG A 59 5.95 -14.21 8.12
N VAL A 60 5.04 -15.16 8.39
CA VAL A 60 4.26 -15.81 7.32
C VAL A 60 3.44 -14.77 6.55
N GLU A 61 2.81 -13.84 7.28
CA GLU A 61 2.02 -12.78 6.67
C GLU A 61 2.85 -11.53 6.38
N MET A 62 3.74 -11.13 7.31
CA MET A 62 4.56 -9.93 7.16
C MET A 62 5.33 -9.87 5.83
N ASN A 63 5.84 -11.01 5.34
CA ASN A 63 6.61 -11.07 4.10
C ASN A 63 5.74 -10.84 2.83
N ASN A 64 4.41 -10.87 2.95
CA ASN A 64 3.48 -10.55 1.86
C ASN A 64 3.30 -9.04 1.63
N HIS A 65 3.78 -8.17 2.53
CA HIS A 65 3.50 -6.72 2.50
C HIS A 65 4.57 -5.88 1.79
N PHE A 66 5.73 -6.46 1.46
CA PHE A 66 6.82 -5.71 0.87
C PHE A 66 7.63 -6.55 -0.12
N PHE A 67 8.47 -5.87 -0.89
CA PHE A 67 9.61 -6.46 -1.56
C PHE A 67 10.83 -5.55 -1.40
N ASP A 68 11.83 -6.06 -0.67
CA ASP A 68 13.13 -5.45 -0.34
C ASP A 68 14.03 -5.41 -1.58
N ASN A 69 13.59 -4.65 -2.58
CA ASN A 69 14.18 -4.69 -3.91
C ASN A 69 15.47 -3.86 -3.98
N PRO A 70 16.63 -4.47 -4.27
CA PRO A 70 17.91 -3.78 -4.32
C PRO A 70 17.91 -2.54 -5.22
N GLU A 71 18.75 -1.55 -4.87
CA GLU A 71 18.92 -0.37 -5.70
C GLU A 71 19.42 -0.74 -7.12
N GLY A 72 19.05 0.07 -8.11
CA GLY A 72 19.48 -0.12 -9.50
C GLY A 72 18.76 -1.23 -10.29
N ILE A 73 18.02 -2.13 -9.63
CA ILE A 73 17.26 -3.18 -10.31
C ILE A 73 15.83 -2.70 -10.59
N SER A 74 15.35 -2.75 -11.82
CA SER A 74 13.93 -2.49 -12.14
C SER A 74 13.06 -3.72 -11.86
N VAL A 75 11.81 -3.51 -11.46
CA VAL A 75 10.83 -4.60 -11.35
C VAL A 75 10.41 -5.04 -12.75
N THR A 76 10.44 -6.34 -13.03
CA THR A 76 9.99 -6.91 -14.31
C THR A 76 8.80 -7.83 -14.09
N PRO A 77 7.97 -8.10 -15.13
CA PRO A 77 6.87 -9.06 -15.02
C PRO A 77 7.35 -10.46 -14.59
N ASP A 78 8.50 -10.90 -15.09
CA ASP A 78 9.10 -12.18 -14.70
C ASP A 78 9.48 -12.22 -13.23
N MET A 79 9.98 -11.11 -12.68
CA MET A 79 10.27 -10.98 -11.25
C MET A 79 8.99 -11.10 -10.41
N VAL A 80 7.91 -10.47 -10.86
CA VAL A 80 6.58 -10.57 -10.22
C VAL A 80 6.09 -12.02 -10.21
N LEU A 81 6.12 -12.70 -11.37
CA LEU A 81 5.65 -14.09 -11.48
C LEU A 81 6.50 -15.05 -10.63
N LYS A 82 7.82 -14.87 -10.59
CA LYS A 82 8.73 -15.68 -9.76
C LYS A 82 8.48 -15.55 -8.25
N GLN A 83 7.86 -14.45 -7.79
CA GLN A 83 7.50 -14.31 -6.39
C GLN A 83 6.27 -15.14 -6.01
N THR A 84 5.45 -15.61 -6.96
CA THR A 84 4.20 -16.33 -6.63
C THR A 84 4.44 -17.60 -5.83
N ASP A 85 5.53 -18.32 -6.13
CA ASP A 85 5.93 -19.52 -5.38
C ASP A 85 6.45 -19.21 -3.97
N ARG A 86 6.63 -17.93 -3.63
CA ARG A 86 7.09 -17.49 -2.32
C ARG A 86 5.97 -17.10 -1.38
N TYR A 87 4.73 -16.99 -1.88
CA TYR A 87 3.57 -16.60 -1.09
C TYR A 87 3.46 -17.38 0.23
N ASN A 88 3.41 -16.67 1.35
CA ASN A 88 3.40 -17.20 2.72
C ASN A 88 4.68 -17.95 3.17
N LYS A 89 5.80 -17.84 2.43
CA LYS A 89 7.08 -18.41 2.88
C LYS A 89 7.69 -17.54 3.97
N ARG A 90 7.76 -18.11 5.17
CA ARG A 90 8.32 -17.46 6.36
C ARG A 90 9.80 -17.10 6.20
N GLU A 91 10.53 -17.88 5.42
CA GLU A 91 11.97 -17.79 5.24
C GLU A 91 12.38 -16.72 4.21
N ASP A 92 11.43 -16.21 3.42
CA ASP A 92 11.72 -15.22 2.39
C ASP A 92 11.98 -13.84 3.01
N ARG A 93 13.25 -13.54 3.23
CA ARG A 93 13.70 -12.28 3.83
C ARG A 93 13.56 -11.09 2.89
N GLU A 94 13.50 -11.33 1.58
CA GLU A 94 13.32 -10.25 0.59
C GLU A 94 11.86 -9.78 0.53
N GLY A 95 10.92 -10.57 1.05
CA GLY A 95 9.49 -10.34 0.84
C GLY A 95 9.02 -10.71 -0.57
N HIS A 96 7.71 -10.76 -0.75
CA HIS A 96 7.10 -11.21 -2.01
C HIS A 96 5.73 -10.58 -2.29
N LEU A 97 5.60 -9.29 -1.99
CA LEU A 97 4.38 -8.51 -2.24
C LEU A 97 3.77 -8.74 -3.62
N TYR A 98 4.60 -8.74 -4.67
CA TYR A 98 4.11 -8.85 -6.05
C TYR A 98 3.50 -10.22 -6.31
N GLY A 99 4.17 -11.27 -5.82
CA GLY A 99 3.69 -12.63 -5.89
C GLY A 99 2.42 -12.85 -5.05
N ALA A 100 2.32 -12.19 -3.89
CA ALA A 100 1.17 -12.30 -3.00
C ALA A 100 -0.13 -11.78 -3.64
N ILE A 101 -0.06 -10.72 -4.47
CA ILE A 101 -1.21 -10.23 -5.24
C ILE A 101 -1.71 -11.31 -6.21
N ILE A 102 -0.84 -11.90 -7.02
CA ILE A 102 -1.25 -12.94 -7.98
C ILE A 102 -1.71 -14.22 -7.26
N ALA A 103 -0.97 -14.65 -6.24
CA ALA A 103 -1.28 -15.88 -5.50
C ALA A 103 -2.62 -15.79 -4.75
N SER A 104 -2.95 -14.63 -4.17
CA SER A 104 -4.25 -14.42 -3.53
C SER A 104 -5.41 -14.49 -4.54
N ILE A 105 -5.24 -14.00 -5.77
CA ILE A 105 -6.22 -14.15 -6.85
C ILE A 105 -6.36 -15.62 -7.29
N ARG A 106 -5.24 -16.34 -7.49
CA ARG A 106 -5.26 -17.78 -7.80
C ARG A 106 -6.01 -18.58 -6.72
N ASN A 107 -5.77 -18.26 -5.45
CA ASN A 107 -6.44 -18.91 -4.32
C ASN A 107 -7.92 -18.55 -4.25
N TYR A 108 -8.29 -17.31 -4.55
CA TYR A 108 -9.69 -16.91 -4.67
C TYR A 108 -10.43 -17.73 -5.73
N LEU A 109 -9.86 -17.84 -6.94
CA LEU A 109 -10.44 -18.61 -8.04
C LEU A 109 -10.56 -20.10 -7.69
N THR A 110 -9.48 -20.68 -7.18
CA THR A 110 -9.44 -22.09 -6.77
C THR A 110 -10.45 -22.41 -5.67
N THR A 111 -10.56 -21.55 -4.65
CA THR A 111 -11.49 -21.74 -3.54
C THR A 111 -12.93 -21.54 -3.98
N SER A 112 -13.19 -20.59 -4.88
CA SER A 112 -14.51 -20.37 -5.48
C SER A 112 -14.96 -21.59 -6.30
N HIS A 113 -14.08 -22.15 -7.14
CA HIS A 113 -14.38 -23.36 -7.91
C HIS A 113 -14.69 -24.57 -7.03
N LYS A 114 -14.11 -24.63 -5.82
CA LYS A 114 -14.41 -25.66 -4.82
C LYS A 114 -15.71 -25.41 -4.04
N GLY A 115 -16.48 -24.36 -4.37
CA GLY A 115 -17.71 -23.99 -3.68
C GLY A 115 -17.50 -23.50 -2.24
N LYS A 116 -16.28 -23.09 -1.88
CA LYS A 116 -15.92 -22.60 -0.54
C LYS A 116 -15.92 -21.07 -0.50
N TYR A 117 -15.96 -20.52 0.72
CA TYR A 117 -15.92 -19.07 0.93
C TYR A 117 -14.53 -18.50 0.56
N ALA A 118 -14.43 -17.88 -0.62
CA ALA A 118 -13.16 -17.40 -1.19
C ALA A 118 -12.82 -15.94 -0.85
N GLU A 119 -13.77 -15.17 -0.33
CA GLU A 119 -13.65 -13.71 -0.19
C GLU A 119 -12.51 -13.26 0.74
N TYR A 120 -12.05 -14.12 1.65
CA TYR A 120 -10.85 -13.80 2.45
C TYR A 120 -9.62 -13.62 1.56
N HIS A 121 -9.43 -14.44 0.53
CA HIS A 121 -8.32 -14.28 -0.40
C HIS A 121 -8.39 -12.95 -1.16
N LEU A 122 -9.60 -12.50 -1.51
CA LEU A 122 -9.78 -11.21 -2.18
C LEU A 122 -9.55 -10.03 -1.22
N ALA A 123 -9.86 -10.18 0.07
CA ALA A 123 -9.52 -9.18 1.08
C ALA A 123 -7.99 -9.01 1.24
N TYR A 124 -7.23 -10.11 1.30
CA TYR A 124 -5.77 -10.07 1.27
C TYR A 124 -5.25 -9.43 -0.03
N CYS A 125 -5.80 -9.81 -1.18
CA CYS A 125 -5.45 -9.19 -2.47
C CYS A 125 -5.66 -7.67 -2.45
N ALA A 126 -6.79 -7.19 -1.91
CA ALA A 126 -7.08 -5.76 -1.82
C ALA A 126 -6.04 -5.03 -0.96
N HIS A 127 -5.61 -5.64 0.14
CA HIS A 127 -4.55 -5.10 0.98
C HIS A 127 -3.22 -5.01 0.23
N TYR A 128 -2.74 -6.11 -0.34
CA TYR A 128 -1.46 -6.15 -1.05
C TYR A 128 -1.43 -5.20 -2.25
N VAL A 129 -2.58 -5.02 -2.93
CA VAL A 129 -2.69 -4.00 -3.99
C VAL A 129 -2.57 -2.59 -3.41
N GLY A 130 -3.08 -2.33 -2.20
CA GLY A 130 -2.83 -1.09 -1.46
C GLY A 130 -1.35 -0.85 -1.19
N ASP A 131 -0.67 -1.82 -0.58
CA ASP A 131 0.78 -1.79 -0.28
C ASP A 131 1.63 -1.52 -1.53
N LEU A 132 1.22 -2.06 -2.69
CA LEU A 132 1.96 -1.95 -3.94
C LEU A 132 2.35 -0.51 -4.32
N SER A 133 1.49 0.48 -4.04
CA SER A 133 1.77 1.87 -4.37
C SER A 133 2.46 2.66 -3.26
N GLN A 134 2.67 2.06 -2.09
CA GLN A 134 3.47 2.64 -1.03
C GLN A 134 4.96 2.60 -1.47
N PRO A 135 5.65 3.75 -1.60
CA PRO A 135 7.01 3.78 -2.17
C PRO A 135 8.06 2.93 -1.46
N LEU A 136 8.05 2.92 -0.12
CA LEU A 136 9.00 2.22 0.74
C LEU A 136 8.75 0.71 0.83
N HIS A 137 7.54 0.23 0.52
CA HIS A 137 7.24 -1.21 0.40
C HIS A 137 7.91 -1.86 -0.82
N ASN A 138 8.47 -1.05 -1.71
CA ASN A 138 9.13 -1.48 -2.93
C ASN A 138 10.64 -1.17 -2.96
N MET A 139 11.20 -0.68 -1.85
CA MET A 139 12.58 -0.20 -1.77
C MET A 139 13.37 -0.94 -0.71
N PRO A 140 14.71 -0.84 -0.72
CA PRO A 140 15.53 -1.45 0.31
C PRO A 140 15.09 -1.04 1.72
N TYR A 141 15.08 -1.98 2.67
CA TYR A 141 14.78 -1.69 4.08
C TYR A 141 15.99 -1.14 4.84
N ASP A 142 16.53 -0.03 4.33
CA ASP A 142 17.67 0.71 4.87
C ASP A 142 17.24 1.81 5.86
N ASP A 143 18.20 2.65 6.27
CA ASP A 143 17.97 3.69 7.29
C ASP A 143 16.95 4.75 6.86
N PHE A 144 16.92 5.11 5.56
CA PHE A 144 15.89 6.03 5.05
C PHE A 144 14.51 5.39 5.17
N ASN A 145 14.39 4.12 4.78
CA ASN A 145 13.13 3.39 4.91
C ASN A 145 12.68 3.33 6.39
N LYS A 146 13.55 2.87 7.29
CA LYS A 146 13.24 2.76 8.73
C LYS A 146 12.85 4.10 9.35
N MET A 147 13.54 5.18 9.00
CA MET A 147 13.28 6.51 9.54
C MET A 147 11.94 7.07 9.07
N HIS A 148 11.55 6.79 7.83
CA HIS A 148 10.38 7.43 7.21
C HIS A 148 9.17 6.51 7.03
N HIS A 149 9.27 5.21 7.28
CA HIS A 149 8.20 4.23 7.02
C HIS A 149 6.86 4.68 7.61
N SER A 150 6.85 4.94 8.91
CA SER A 150 5.66 5.41 9.64
C SER A 150 5.19 6.82 9.28
N GLY A 151 5.94 7.60 8.51
CA GLY A 151 5.49 8.92 8.03
C GLY A 151 4.98 8.89 6.58
N PHE A 152 5.53 7.98 5.76
CA PHE A 152 5.04 7.68 4.42
C PHE A 152 3.71 6.98 4.48
N ASP A 153 3.69 6.01 5.37
CA ASP A 153 2.45 5.52 5.84
C ASP A 153 1.70 6.82 6.27
N GLY A 154 0.56 7.23 5.70
CA GLY A 154 -0.43 8.15 6.29
C GLY A 154 0.04 9.57 6.52
N THR A 155 0.76 9.96 5.51
CA THR A 155 0.48 11.23 4.87
C THR A 155 -1.03 11.57 4.72
N VAL A 156 -1.95 10.61 4.58
CA VAL A 156 -3.41 10.84 4.35
C VAL A 156 -4.36 9.90 5.11
N GLU A 157 -3.90 9.12 6.08
CA GLU A 157 -4.72 8.08 6.74
C GLU A 157 -6.00 8.62 7.36
N ASP A 158 -5.85 9.68 8.15
CA ASP A 158 -6.91 10.24 8.96
C ASP A 158 -8.01 10.87 8.10
N GLU A 159 -7.81 11.01 6.79
CA GLU A 159 -8.74 11.66 5.86
C GLU A 159 -9.11 10.80 4.62
N ALA A 160 -8.37 9.72 4.32
CA ALA A 160 -8.51 8.97 3.07
C ALA A 160 -9.94 8.43 2.86
N LEU A 161 -10.54 7.84 3.90
CA LEU A 161 -11.90 7.27 3.81
C LEU A 161 -12.99 8.32 3.57
N ARG A 162 -12.74 9.57 3.98
CA ARG A 162 -13.66 10.71 3.75
C ARG A 162 -13.43 11.37 2.38
N ASN A 163 -12.31 11.07 1.73
CA ASN A 163 -11.88 11.70 0.47
C ASN A 163 -11.76 10.71 -0.71
N ILE A 164 -12.65 9.71 -0.78
CA ILE A 164 -12.67 8.70 -1.86
C ILE A 164 -12.72 9.33 -3.26
N SER A 165 -13.43 10.45 -3.43
CA SER A 165 -13.49 11.19 -4.70
C SER A 165 -12.12 11.70 -5.15
N HIS A 166 -11.23 12.01 -4.21
CA HIS A 166 -9.87 12.45 -4.50
C HIS A 166 -9.01 11.31 -5.04
N ILE A 167 -9.10 10.11 -4.45
CA ILE A 167 -8.46 8.90 -4.99
C ILE A 167 -8.97 8.64 -6.42
N ARG A 168 -10.28 8.71 -6.62
CA ARG A 168 -10.92 8.47 -7.93
C ARG A 168 -10.46 9.43 -9.02
N ARG A 169 -10.07 10.66 -8.68
CA ARG A 169 -9.52 11.63 -9.64
C ARG A 169 -8.22 11.14 -10.28
N TYR A 170 -7.42 10.36 -9.54
CA TYR A 170 -6.14 9.82 -10.01
C TYR A 170 -6.27 8.39 -10.56
N MET A 171 -7.48 7.82 -10.57
CA MET A 171 -7.70 6.51 -11.19
C MET A 171 -7.67 6.60 -12.72
N TYR A 172 -7.21 5.53 -13.35
CA TYR A 172 -7.14 5.38 -14.80
C TYR A 172 -7.55 3.95 -15.19
N PRO A 173 -7.98 3.72 -16.44
CA PRO A 173 -8.33 2.37 -16.88
C PRO A 173 -7.08 1.49 -16.96
N ILE A 174 -7.20 0.26 -16.45
CA ILE A 174 -6.26 -0.83 -16.68
C ILE A 174 -7.02 -1.94 -17.38
N LYS A 175 -6.45 -2.46 -18.48
CA LYS A 175 -7.01 -3.58 -19.24
C LYS A 175 -6.28 -4.85 -18.85
N LEU A 176 -7.01 -5.81 -18.27
CA LEU A 176 -6.54 -7.17 -18.03
C LEU A 176 -7.35 -8.09 -18.95
N ASP A 177 -6.67 -8.67 -19.94
CA ASP A 177 -7.29 -9.56 -20.89
C ASP A 177 -7.49 -10.96 -20.28
N ALA A 178 -8.58 -11.65 -20.61
CA ALA A 178 -8.86 -12.93 -19.97
C ALA A 178 -7.89 -14.04 -20.40
N GLN A 179 -7.39 -13.97 -21.63
CA GLN A 179 -6.47 -14.95 -22.22
C GLN A 179 -5.03 -14.73 -21.74
N THR A 180 -4.66 -13.48 -21.41
CA THR A 180 -3.32 -13.11 -20.92
C THR A 180 -3.31 -12.55 -19.50
N PHE A 181 -4.35 -12.84 -18.71
CA PHE A 181 -4.62 -12.19 -17.42
C PHE A 181 -3.41 -12.06 -16.51
N GLU A 182 -2.73 -13.17 -16.19
CA GLU A 182 -1.59 -13.12 -15.26
C GLU A 182 -0.39 -12.36 -15.84
N LYS A 183 -0.19 -12.43 -17.16
CA LYS A 183 0.88 -11.68 -17.84
C LYS A 183 0.60 -10.18 -17.78
N ASP A 184 -0.63 -9.78 -18.08
CA ASP A 184 -1.05 -8.38 -18.04
C ASP A 184 -1.01 -7.84 -16.61
N LEU A 185 -1.48 -8.64 -15.65
CA LEU A 185 -1.44 -8.32 -14.23
C LEU A 185 0.00 -8.16 -13.73
N ALA A 186 0.89 -9.09 -14.06
CA ALA A 186 2.31 -8.97 -13.72
C ALA A 186 2.96 -7.73 -14.36
N GLY A 187 2.57 -7.39 -15.59
CA GLY A 187 2.95 -6.15 -16.27
C GLY A 187 2.56 -4.90 -15.49
N GLU A 188 1.30 -4.82 -15.07
CA GLU A 188 0.78 -3.66 -14.32
C GLU A 188 1.35 -3.57 -12.90
N ILE A 189 1.53 -4.71 -12.21
CA ILE A 189 2.21 -4.75 -10.91
C ILE A 189 3.63 -4.23 -11.04
N ALA A 190 4.40 -4.70 -12.02
CA ALA A 190 5.76 -4.24 -12.26
C ALA A 190 5.80 -2.74 -12.61
N ARG A 191 4.86 -2.25 -13.42
CA ARG A 191 4.75 -0.84 -13.78
C ARG A 191 4.49 0.03 -12.56
N ILE A 192 3.49 -0.32 -11.74
CA ILE A 192 3.13 0.45 -10.53
C ILE A 192 4.28 0.42 -9.53
N ALA A 193 4.85 -0.76 -9.25
CA ALA A 193 6.00 -0.88 -8.36
C ALA A 193 7.16 0.03 -8.80
N ASN A 194 7.48 0.07 -10.10
CA ASN A 194 8.52 0.97 -10.59
C ASN A 194 8.16 2.46 -10.45
N VAL A 195 6.90 2.85 -10.67
CA VAL A 195 6.44 4.23 -10.43
C VAL A 195 6.61 4.62 -8.96
N SER A 196 6.18 3.77 -8.04
CA SER A 196 6.29 3.99 -6.60
C SER A 196 7.76 4.04 -6.15
N ARG A 197 8.62 3.19 -6.72
CA ARG A 197 10.07 3.24 -6.47
C ARG A 197 10.74 4.50 -7.00
N GLN A 198 10.35 4.97 -8.17
CA GLN A 198 10.88 6.23 -8.71
C GLN A 198 10.52 7.40 -7.80
N LEU A 199 9.29 7.43 -7.28
CA LEU A 199 8.87 8.40 -6.28
C LEU A 199 9.68 8.25 -4.98
N GLY A 200 9.83 7.04 -4.44
CA GLY A 200 10.63 6.81 -3.24
C GLY A 200 12.09 7.23 -3.39
N LYS A 201 12.71 6.98 -4.56
CA LYS A 201 14.06 7.47 -4.89
C LYS A 201 14.14 9.01 -4.93
N LYS A 202 13.12 9.68 -5.48
CA LYS A 202 13.01 11.14 -5.45
C LYS A 202 12.96 11.64 -4.00
N LEU A 203 12.07 11.07 -3.20
CA LEU A 203 11.85 11.45 -1.81
C LEU A 203 13.09 11.22 -0.94
N ARG A 204 13.85 10.15 -1.21
CA ARG A 204 15.16 9.89 -0.60
C ARG A 204 16.16 10.99 -0.89
N ARG A 205 16.31 11.39 -2.16
CA ARG A 205 17.22 12.49 -2.54
C ARG A 205 16.80 13.82 -1.92
N GLU A 206 15.50 14.03 -1.75
CA GLU A 206 14.93 15.22 -1.13
C GLU A 206 14.86 15.14 0.41
N ASN A 207 15.22 14.00 1.00
CA ASN A 207 15.13 13.70 2.43
C ASN A 207 13.79 14.11 3.07
N ARG A 208 12.68 13.75 2.43
CA ARG A 208 11.32 14.07 2.91
C ARG A 208 10.35 12.92 2.72
N ILE A 209 9.18 13.05 3.36
CA ILE A 209 8.03 12.17 3.14
C ILE A 209 7.14 12.65 1.98
N LEU A 210 6.13 11.85 1.64
CA LEU A 210 5.13 12.17 0.63
C LEU A 210 4.41 13.50 0.96
N THR A 211 4.04 14.25 -0.08
CA THR A 211 2.95 15.23 0.07
C THR A 211 1.60 14.52 0.01
N ARG A 212 0.54 15.18 0.51
CA ARG A 212 -0.84 14.65 0.37
C ARG A 212 -1.20 14.34 -1.08
N GLU A 213 -0.84 15.22 -2.02
CA GLU A 213 -1.14 15.00 -3.44
C GLU A 213 -0.37 13.79 -4.02
N GLU A 214 0.91 13.64 -3.65
CA GLU A 214 1.70 12.47 -4.04
C GLU A 214 1.09 11.18 -3.46
N ALA A 215 0.61 11.21 -2.21
CA ALA A 215 -0.08 10.07 -1.59
C ALA A 215 -1.38 9.72 -2.30
N TYR A 216 -2.29 10.66 -2.56
CA TYR A 216 -3.54 10.38 -3.30
C TYR A 216 -3.28 9.86 -4.72
N ARG A 217 -2.22 10.32 -5.37
CA ARG A 217 -1.80 9.79 -6.68
C ARG A 217 -1.36 8.33 -6.58
N GLN A 218 -0.59 7.96 -5.54
CA GLN A 218 -0.23 6.57 -5.27
C GLN A 218 -1.48 5.71 -5.01
N LEU A 219 -2.38 6.13 -4.12
CA LEU A 219 -3.64 5.44 -3.87
C LEU A 219 -4.47 5.24 -5.15
N GLY A 220 -4.43 6.21 -6.08
CA GLY A 220 -5.04 6.10 -7.40
C GLY A 220 -4.49 4.96 -8.25
N HIS A 221 -3.18 4.68 -8.20
CA HIS A 221 -2.56 3.53 -8.87
C HIS A 221 -3.10 2.20 -8.33
N SER A 222 -3.11 2.03 -7.01
CA SER A 222 -3.64 0.83 -6.36
C SER A 222 -5.13 0.64 -6.63
N ALA A 223 -5.93 1.71 -6.51
CA ALA A 223 -7.37 1.64 -6.76
C ALA A 223 -7.68 1.27 -8.22
N SER A 224 -6.89 1.77 -9.18
CA SER A 224 -7.02 1.42 -10.59
C SER A 224 -6.75 -0.07 -10.83
N LEU A 225 -5.68 -0.60 -10.23
CA LEU A 225 -5.33 -2.02 -10.37
C LEU A 225 -6.40 -2.92 -9.74
N LEU A 226 -6.82 -2.61 -8.51
CA LEU A 226 -7.84 -3.39 -7.82
C LEU A 226 -9.17 -3.36 -8.59
N LYS A 227 -9.57 -2.22 -9.15
CA LYS A 227 -10.78 -2.14 -9.99
C LYS A 227 -10.70 -3.04 -11.22
N ALA A 228 -9.54 -3.10 -11.88
CA ALA A 228 -9.34 -3.98 -13.03
C ALA A 228 -9.36 -5.47 -12.65
N ILE A 229 -8.75 -5.83 -11.51
CA ILE A 229 -8.82 -7.19 -10.95
C ILE A 229 -10.27 -7.57 -10.67
N LEU A 230 -11.03 -6.71 -9.97
CA LEU A 230 -12.45 -6.95 -9.67
C LEU A 230 -13.27 -7.14 -10.95
N GLY A 231 -13.07 -6.27 -11.96
CA GLY A 231 -13.76 -6.39 -13.25
C GLY A 231 -13.43 -7.68 -14.01
N TYR A 232 -12.22 -8.21 -13.89
CA TYR A 232 -11.90 -9.55 -14.41
C TYR A 232 -12.64 -10.65 -13.62
N LEU A 233 -12.62 -10.59 -12.29
CA LEU A 233 -13.25 -11.60 -11.44
C LEU A 233 -14.77 -11.64 -11.60
N GLU A 234 -15.41 -10.50 -11.84
CA GLU A 234 -16.84 -10.42 -12.17
C GLU A 234 -17.16 -11.14 -13.47
N LYS A 235 -16.39 -10.92 -14.54
CA LYS A 235 -16.56 -11.62 -15.82
C LYS A 235 -16.36 -13.13 -15.70
N VAL A 236 -15.40 -13.56 -14.88
CA VAL A 236 -15.17 -15.00 -14.62
C VAL A 236 -16.34 -15.62 -13.84
N LYS A 237 -16.91 -14.90 -12.87
CA LYS A 237 -18.09 -15.37 -12.12
C LYS A 237 -19.36 -15.39 -12.97
N HIS A 238 -19.51 -14.45 -13.90
CA HIS A 238 -20.70 -14.27 -14.73
C HIS A 238 -20.35 -14.21 -16.22
N PRO A 239 -19.91 -15.32 -16.84
CA PRO A 239 -19.41 -15.34 -18.22
C PRO A 239 -20.47 -15.08 -19.31
N HIS A 240 -21.74 -14.90 -18.93
CA HIS A 240 -22.89 -14.73 -19.82
C HIS A 240 -23.62 -13.38 -19.63
N GLN A 241 -23.05 -12.47 -18.84
CA GLN A 241 -23.50 -11.08 -18.72
C GLN A 241 -22.51 -10.15 -19.45
#